data_AF-A0A9Q0S4D9-F1
#
_entry.id   AF-A0A9Q0S4D9-F1
#
_cell.length_a   1.000
_cell.length_b   1.000
_cell.length_c   1.000
_cell.angle_alpha   90.00
_cell.angle_beta   90.00
_cell.angle_gamma   90.00
#
_symmetry.space_group_name_H-M   'P 1'
#
loop_
_entity.id
_entity.type
_entity.pdbx_description
1 polymer ?
#
loop_
_entity_poly.entity_id
_entity_poly.type
_entity_poly.pdbx_seq_one_letter_code
_entity_poly.pdbx_strand_id
1 'polypeptide(L)'
;MDILPGVSWESWKKGKLPLLDTYPLFGDPIPIACILLAYLVFALHLGPKLMKGRKPFDLKYVILSYNALQVCYNFYTWQMIVFGTIFWKVFLSFGCAQLTDEEIQLYPTLYSRVAWHLTMTKVLDLLDTVFLVLSKKQNKITVLHVQHHFLTLSIIWTCSKYWPGQEFAMGFFLNTVIHVIMYFYYFLAALGPQYKKYLWWKKHLTIMQIESLKPTLSCNNPANMWVCIGWQVSSSVLFLKSMHNDYNDACSARNSKFPGPNNPEKLQNSDSDNSHSNECCTAPPSAQIDSSANHEIEFKGTKNQKQTGQVPLLDTYPLFGDPIPIACILLAYLVFALHLGPKLMKGRKPFNLKYVILSYNALQVCYNFYTWQMMVFGTIFWKVFLSFGCAQLTDEEIQLYPTLYSRVAWHLTMTKVLDLLDTVFLVLSKKQNKITVLHVQHHFLTLSIIWTCSKYWPGQEFAMGFFLNTVIHVIMYFYYFLAALGPQYKKYLWWKKHLTIMQIGQFVLMIAYAIAFFWLNCGGKLEIILLIIFDASLNLALFLNFFLKTYSSKKFSKD
;
A
#
# COMPACT_ATOMS: atom_id res chain seq x y z
N MET A 1 21.05 -2.31 -39.53
CA MET A 1 21.32 -0.95 -38.99
C MET A 1 21.94 -1.16 -37.63
N ASP A 2 23.26 -1.27 -37.61
CA ASP A 2 24.01 -1.51 -36.36
C ASP A 2 24.21 -0.17 -35.66
N ILE A 3 23.51 0.00 -34.54
CA ILE A 3 23.65 1.15 -33.66
C ILE A 3 24.74 0.79 -32.66
N LEU A 4 25.97 1.22 -32.95
CA LEU A 4 27.23 1.03 -32.19
C LEU A 4 27.99 -0.29 -32.41
N PRO A 5 29.34 -0.25 -32.49
CA PRO A 5 30.15 -1.43 -32.74
C PRO A 5 30.20 -2.31 -31.48
N GLY A 6 29.76 -3.56 -31.61
CA GLY A 6 29.88 -4.60 -30.58
C GLY A 6 28.58 -5.08 -29.93
N VAL A 7 27.42 -4.51 -30.28
CA VAL A 7 26.12 -4.96 -29.77
C VAL A 7 25.27 -5.49 -30.92
N SER A 8 25.19 -6.81 -31.09
CA SER A 8 24.33 -7.42 -32.10
C SER A 8 22.86 -7.34 -31.68
N TRP A 9 21.95 -7.19 -32.65
CA TRP A 9 20.49 -7.26 -32.44
C TRP A 9 20.05 -8.57 -31.77
N GLU A 10 20.79 -9.66 -32.01
CA GLU A 10 20.60 -10.96 -31.36
C GLU A 10 20.98 -10.95 -29.86
N SER A 11 21.99 -10.16 -29.45
CA SER A 11 22.33 -9.94 -28.04
C SER A 11 21.21 -9.20 -27.29
N TRP A 12 20.49 -8.29 -27.97
CA TRP A 12 19.33 -7.58 -27.42
C TRP A 12 18.12 -8.48 -27.16
N LYS A 13 18.00 -9.62 -27.86
CA LYS A 13 16.91 -10.59 -27.65
C LYS A 13 17.13 -11.53 -26.46
N LYS A 14 18.37 -11.78 -26.05
CA LYS A 14 18.71 -12.75 -24.98
C LYS A 14 18.24 -12.36 -23.57
N GLY A 15 17.85 -11.10 -23.33
CA GLY A 15 17.37 -10.61 -22.03
C GLY A 15 15.85 -10.46 -21.90
N LYS A 16 15.06 -10.88 -22.89
CA LYS A 16 13.59 -10.74 -22.85
C LYS A 16 12.98 -11.73 -21.87
N LEU A 17 12.04 -11.27 -21.04
CA LEU A 17 11.19 -12.14 -20.22
C LEU A 17 10.04 -12.68 -21.09
N PRO A 18 10.03 -13.98 -21.49
CA PRO A 18 8.99 -14.51 -22.37
C PRO A 18 7.60 -14.45 -21.72
N LEU A 19 7.55 -14.50 -20.38
CA LEU A 19 6.33 -14.39 -19.60
C LEU A 19 5.68 -13.00 -19.70
N LEU A 20 6.44 -11.93 -19.95
CA LEU A 20 5.87 -10.60 -20.07
C LEU A 20 5.11 -10.44 -21.40
N ASP A 21 5.49 -11.20 -22.42
CA ASP A 21 4.90 -11.16 -23.76
C ASP A 21 3.46 -11.68 -23.77
N THR A 22 3.10 -12.52 -22.79
CA THR A 22 1.73 -13.02 -22.63
C THR A 22 0.79 -11.98 -22.03
N TYR A 23 1.31 -10.89 -21.46
CA TYR A 23 0.48 -9.84 -20.87
C TYR A 23 -0.04 -8.87 -21.93
N PRO A 24 -1.29 -8.36 -21.80
CA PRO A 24 -1.84 -7.37 -22.73
C PRO A 24 -0.92 -6.15 -22.89
N LEU A 25 -0.80 -5.66 -24.13
CA LEU A 25 0.06 -4.53 -24.53
C LEU A 25 1.58 -4.76 -24.47
N PHE A 26 2.05 -5.95 -24.07
CA PHE A 26 3.48 -6.28 -24.05
C PHE A 26 3.94 -7.23 -25.15
N GLY A 27 3.02 -7.86 -25.88
CA GLY A 27 3.37 -8.73 -27.01
C GLY A 27 4.15 -8.00 -28.13
N ASP A 28 3.73 -6.78 -28.47
CA ASP A 28 4.32 -5.97 -29.54
C ASP A 28 4.36 -4.47 -29.13
N PRO A 29 5.33 -3.66 -29.60
CA PRO A 29 5.35 -2.20 -29.39
C PRO A 29 4.22 -1.43 -30.08
N ILE A 30 3.63 -1.95 -31.17
CA ILE A 30 2.66 -1.24 -32.02
C ILE A 30 1.45 -0.73 -31.23
N PRO A 31 0.78 -1.51 -30.35
CA PRO A 31 -0.34 -1.03 -29.57
C PRO A 31 -0.03 0.21 -28.72
N ILE A 32 1.13 0.23 -28.04
CA ILE A 32 1.55 1.39 -27.22
C ILE A 32 1.85 2.59 -28.12
N ALA A 33 2.54 2.39 -29.25
CA ALA A 33 2.79 3.46 -30.21
C ALA A 33 1.48 4.07 -30.75
N CYS A 34 0.49 3.23 -31.07
CA CYS A 34 -0.85 3.67 -31.49
C CYS A 34 -1.56 4.48 -30.40
N ILE A 35 -1.52 4.03 -29.13
CA ILE A 35 -2.11 4.76 -28.00
C ILE A 35 -1.44 6.14 -27.84
N LEU A 36 -0.11 6.20 -27.90
CA LEU A 36 0.65 7.44 -27.78
C LEU A 36 0.39 8.40 -28.95
N LEU A 37 0.29 7.88 -30.18
CA LEU A 37 -0.05 8.69 -31.34
C LEU A 37 -1.47 9.25 -31.23
N ALA A 38 -2.45 8.40 -30.86
CA ALA A 38 -3.82 8.83 -30.62
C ALA A 38 -3.91 9.89 -29.53
N TYR A 39 -3.14 9.72 -28.44
CA TYR A 39 -3.00 10.70 -27.37
C TYR A 39 -2.47 12.04 -27.88
N LEU A 40 -1.38 12.07 -28.66
CA LEU A 40 -0.81 13.31 -29.20
C LEU A 40 -1.76 14.02 -30.17
N VAL A 41 -2.38 13.25 -31.07
CA VAL A 41 -3.38 13.78 -32.01
C VAL A 41 -4.56 14.37 -31.25
N PHE A 42 -5.06 13.68 -30.23
CA PHE A 42 -6.16 14.18 -29.40
C PHE A 42 -5.77 15.42 -28.59
N ALA A 43 -4.67 15.37 -27.85
CA ALA A 43 -4.25 16.43 -26.93
C ALA A 43 -3.93 17.75 -27.65
N LEU A 44 -3.24 17.67 -28.79
CA LEU A 44 -2.71 18.84 -29.49
C LEU A 44 -3.61 19.37 -30.61
N HIS A 45 -4.37 18.50 -31.28
CA HIS A 45 -5.09 18.87 -32.50
C HIS A 45 -6.60 18.61 -32.41
N LEU A 46 -6.99 17.34 -32.33
CA LEU A 46 -8.39 16.92 -32.46
C LEU A 46 -9.25 17.40 -31.28
N GLY A 47 -8.77 17.23 -30.05
CA GLY A 47 -9.49 17.61 -28.84
C GLY A 47 -9.79 19.11 -28.76
N PRO A 48 -8.79 20.00 -28.91
CA PRO A 48 -9.01 21.44 -28.99
C PRO A 48 -9.96 21.86 -30.12
N LYS A 49 -9.84 21.23 -31.30
CA LYS A 49 -10.71 21.50 -32.46
C LYS A 49 -12.16 21.09 -32.19
N LEU A 50 -12.39 19.91 -31.60
CA LEU A 50 -13.74 19.42 -31.23
C LEU A 50 -14.39 20.28 -30.15
N MET A 51 -13.59 20.83 -29.23
CA MET A 51 -14.07 21.73 -28.17
C MET A 51 -14.23 23.19 -28.63
N LYS A 52 -13.84 23.54 -29.86
CA LYS A 52 -14.07 24.86 -30.44
C LYS A 52 -15.58 25.09 -30.58
N GLY A 53 -16.09 26.19 -30.02
CA GLY A 53 -17.52 26.51 -30.03
C GLY A 53 -18.41 25.74 -29.03
N ARG A 54 -17.88 24.75 -28.28
CA ARG A 54 -18.64 24.03 -27.24
C ARG A 54 -18.47 24.66 -25.86
N LYS A 55 -19.42 24.47 -24.94
CA LYS A 55 -19.21 24.82 -23.51
C LYS A 55 -18.31 23.77 -22.83
N PRO A 56 -17.55 24.12 -21.77
CA PRO A 56 -16.76 23.13 -21.04
C PRO A 56 -17.68 22.09 -20.38
N PHE A 57 -17.27 20.82 -20.40
CA PHE A 57 -18.02 19.76 -19.73
C PHE A 57 -17.87 19.85 -18.21
N ASP A 58 -18.96 19.66 -17.46
CA ASP A 58 -18.89 19.50 -16.01
C ASP A 58 -18.56 18.04 -15.66
N LEU A 59 -17.26 17.79 -15.50
CA LEU A 59 -16.71 16.47 -15.18
C LEU A 59 -16.33 16.35 -13.69
N LYS A 60 -16.90 17.17 -12.80
CA LYS A 60 -16.46 17.22 -11.39
C LYS A 60 -16.47 15.84 -10.72
N TYR A 61 -17.60 15.13 -10.80
CA TYR A 61 -17.73 13.80 -10.18
C TYR A 61 -16.89 12.74 -10.90
N VAL A 62 -16.76 12.84 -12.22
CA VAL A 62 -15.92 11.93 -13.01
C VAL A 62 -14.45 12.07 -12.60
N ILE A 63 -13.94 13.30 -12.52
CA ILE A 63 -12.56 13.59 -12.10
C ILE A 63 -12.35 13.19 -10.63
N LEU A 64 -13.34 13.38 -9.76
CA LEU A 64 -13.26 12.97 -8.36
C LEU A 64 -13.12 11.45 -8.23
N SER A 65 -14.00 10.69 -8.91
CA SER A 65 -13.95 9.23 -8.94
C SER A 65 -12.65 8.73 -9.59
N TYR A 66 -12.24 9.32 -10.70
CA TYR A 66 -10.99 8.98 -11.37
C TYR A 66 -9.77 9.18 -10.47
N ASN A 67 -9.64 10.33 -9.79
CA ASN A 67 -8.52 10.58 -8.88
C ASN A 67 -8.52 9.60 -7.70
N ALA A 68 -9.70 9.26 -7.15
CA ALA A 68 -9.81 8.26 -6.09
C ALA A 68 -9.38 6.87 -6.59
N LEU A 69 -9.83 6.46 -7.77
CA LEU A 69 -9.43 5.20 -8.40
C LEU A 69 -7.92 5.17 -8.70
N GLN A 70 -7.35 6.27 -9.17
CA GLN A 70 -5.91 6.40 -9.40
C GLN A 70 -5.10 6.27 -8.11
N VAL A 71 -5.55 6.89 -7.01
CA VAL A 71 -4.93 6.69 -5.68
C VAL A 71 -4.97 5.22 -5.29
N CYS A 72 -6.13 4.57 -5.38
CA CYS A 72 -6.29 3.16 -5.02
C CYS A 72 -5.42 2.25 -5.90
N TYR A 73 -5.37 2.50 -7.21
CA TYR A 73 -4.65 1.65 -8.15
C TYR A 73 -3.13 1.81 -8.04
N ASN A 74 -2.63 3.05 -7.92
CA ASN A 74 -1.20 3.29 -7.65
C ASN A 74 -0.78 2.74 -6.28
N PHE A 75 -1.66 2.82 -5.27
CA PHE A 75 -1.40 2.23 -3.96
C PHE A 75 -1.35 0.70 -4.03
N TYR A 76 -2.23 0.07 -4.80
CA TYR A 76 -2.19 -1.36 -5.07
C TYR A 76 -0.88 -1.78 -5.75
N THR A 77 -0.46 -1.10 -6.81
CA THR A 77 0.82 -1.38 -7.48
C THR A 77 2.00 -1.18 -6.53
N TRP A 78 1.98 -0.12 -5.71
CA TRP A 78 2.99 0.12 -4.68
C TRP A 78 3.05 -1.03 -3.66
N GLN A 79 1.91 -1.49 -3.14
CA GLN A 79 1.85 -2.60 -2.20
C GLN A 79 2.39 -3.90 -2.81
N MET A 80 2.08 -4.18 -4.07
CA MET A 80 2.64 -5.35 -4.77
C MET A 80 4.16 -5.30 -4.87
N ILE A 81 4.73 -4.11 -5.06
CA ILE A 81 6.18 -3.91 -5.04
C ILE A 81 6.71 -4.15 -3.63
N VAL A 82 6.20 -3.43 -2.63
CA VAL A 82 6.73 -3.44 -1.25
C VAL A 82 6.64 -4.79 -0.56
N PHE A 83 5.52 -5.49 -0.72
CA PHE A 83 5.30 -6.79 -0.10
C PHE A 83 5.67 -7.96 -1.02
N GLY A 84 6.33 -7.68 -2.14
CA GLY A 84 6.98 -8.70 -2.95
C GLY A 84 8.12 -9.36 -2.16
N THR A 85 8.24 -10.68 -2.28
CA THR A 85 9.23 -11.49 -1.53
C THR A 85 10.68 -11.02 -1.72
N ILE A 86 10.97 -10.37 -2.84
CA ILE A 86 12.31 -9.97 -3.28
C ILE A 86 12.59 -8.48 -3.03
N PHE A 87 11.56 -7.63 -2.93
CA PHE A 87 11.72 -6.18 -2.98
C PHE A 87 12.60 -5.63 -1.85
N TRP A 88 12.39 -6.04 -0.60
CA TRP A 88 13.18 -5.51 0.51
C TRP A 88 14.66 -5.88 0.42
N LYS A 89 15.00 -7.07 -0.09
CA LYS A 89 16.39 -7.46 -0.34
C LYS A 89 17.01 -6.56 -1.41
N VAL A 90 16.31 -6.36 -2.53
CA VAL A 90 16.75 -5.48 -3.63
C VAL A 90 16.86 -4.02 -3.17
N PHE A 91 15.89 -3.54 -2.39
CA PHE A 91 15.84 -2.18 -1.87
C PHE A 91 17.00 -1.89 -0.92
N LEU A 92 17.25 -2.77 0.05
CA LEU A 92 18.37 -2.64 1.00
C LEU A 92 19.74 -2.78 0.32
N SER A 93 19.81 -3.50 -0.80
CA SER A 93 21.02 -3.68 -1.60
C SER A 93 21.15 -2.64 -2.72
N PHE A 94 20.39 -1.54 -2.66
CA PHE A 94 20.39 -0.47 -3.67
C PHE A 94 20.24 -0.95 -5.12
N GLY A 95 19.43 -1.97 -5.35
CA GLY A 95 19.18 -2.54 -6.68
C GLY A 95 20.05 -3.74 -7.06
N CYS A 96 20.97 -4.16 -6.18
CA CYS A 96 22.03 -5.12 -6.51
C CYS A 96 22.05 -6.29 -5.52
N ALA A 97 20.88 -6.88 -5.29
CA ALA A 97 20.78 -8.03 -4.39
C ALA A 97 21.18 -9.32 -5.09
N GLN A 98 21.96 -10.14 -4.38
CA GLN A 98 22.10 -11.54 -4.75
C GLN A 98 20.81 -12.28 -4.37
N LEU A 99 20.15 -12.85 -5.38
CA LEU A 99 18.94 -13.63 -5.20
C LEU A 99 19.29 -15.10 -5.02
N THR A 100 18.54 -15.79 -4.16
CA THR A 100 18.62 -17.26 -4.05
C THR A 100 18.03 -17.94 -5.30
N ASP A 101 18.36 -19.21 -5.55
CA ASP A 101 17.86 -19.94 -6.72
C ASP A 101 16.32 -19.97 -6.79
N GLU A 102 15.64 -20.12 -5.65
CA GLU A 102 14.18 -20.05 -5.55
C GLU A 102 13.63 -18.66 -5.94
N GLU A 103 14.31 -17.60 -5.50
CA GLU A 103 13.94 -16.22 -5.82
C GLU A 103 14.20 -15.91 -7.30
N ILE A 104 15.25 -16.45 -7.90
CA ILE A 104 15.55 -16.34 -9.33
C ILE A 104 14.43 -16.97 -10.16
N GLN A 105 13.88 -18.12 -9.73
CA GLN A 105 12.75 -18.75 -10.40
C GLN A 105 11.44 -17.96 -10.23
N LEU A 106 11.22 -17.33 -9.07
CA LEU A 106 10.02 -16.54 -8.78
C LEU A 106 10.05 -15.14 -9.41
N TYR A 107 11.25 -14.56 -9.58
CA TYR A 107 11.47 -13.18 -10.01
C TYR A 107 10.75 -12.84 -11.33
N PRO A 108 10.83 -13.66 -12.41
CA PRO A 108 10.15 -13.35 -13.66
C PRO A 108 8.64 -13.18 -13.52
N THR A 109 8.00 -14.00 -12.68
CA THR A 109 6.55 -13.94 -12.46
C THR A 109 6.14 -12.69 -11.69
N LEU A 110 6.89 -12.36 -10.63
CA LEU A 110 6.62 -11.17 -9.83
C LEU A 110 6.90 -9.89 -10.62
N TYR A 111 8.04 -9.85 -11.31
CA TYR A 111 8.47 -8.71 -12.13
C TYR A 111 7.47 -8.43 -13.25
N SER A 112 7.11 -9.44 -14.06
CA SER A 112 6.17 -9.25 -15.17
C SER A 112 4.83 -8.70 -14.71
N ARG A 113 4.33 -9.18 -13.57
CA ARG A 113 3.07 -8.72 -13.00
C ARG A 113 3.14 -7.25 -12.56
N VAL A 114 4.22 -6.87 -11.88
CA VAL A 114 4.45 -5.48 -11.44
C VAL A 114 4.64 -4.54 -12.64
N ALA A 115 5.47 -4.93 -13.60
CA ALA A 115 5.74 -4.17 -14.82
C ALA A 115 4.47 -3.90 -15.64
N TRP A 116 3.59 -4.90 -15.74
CA TRP A 116 2.31 -4.75 -16.42
C TRP A 116 1.40 -3.74 -15.70
N HIS A 117 1.20 -3.90 -14.38
CA HIS A 117 0.37 -2.98 -13.61
C HIS A 117 0.91 -1.54 -13.68
N LEU A 118 2.23 -1.38 -13.59
CA LEU A 118 2.86 -0.06 -13.70
C LEU A 118 2.63 0.57 -15.08
N THR A 119 2.78 -0.20 -16.16
CA THR A 119 2.43 0.28 -17.51
C THR A 119 0.97 0.69 -17.60
N MET A 120 0.05 -0.11 -17.04
CA MET A 120 -1.37 0.24 -17.03
C MET A 120 -1.65 1.55 -16.29
N THR A 121 -0.96 1.81 -15.16
CA THR A 121 -1.11 3.11 -14.47
C THR A 121 -0.76 4.27 -15.39
N LYS A 122 0.33 4.18 -16.17
CA LYS A 122 0.76 5.22 -17.11
C LYS A 122 -0.19 5.40 -18.29
N VAL A 123 -0.81 4.31 -18.78
CA VAL A 123 -1.86 4.41 -19.80
C VAL A 123 -3.06 5.17 -19.25
N LEU A 124 -3.47 4.91 -18.00
CA LEU A 124 -4.57 5.62 -17.35
C LEU A 124 -4.24 7.10 -17.10
N ASP A 125 -2.97 7.42 -16.79
CA ASP A 125 -2.52 8.80 -16.58
C ASP A 125 -2.74 9.68 -17.83
N LEU A 126 -2.79 9.11 -19.04
CA LEU A 126 -3.10 9.86 -20.28
C LEU A 126 -4.49 10.53 -20.22
N LEU A 127 -5.43 9.97 -19.45
CA LEU A 127 -6.77 10.53 -19.25
C LEU A 127 -6.74 11.91 -18.56
N ASP A 128 -5.68 12.23 -17.81
CA ASP A 128 -5.51 13.56 -17.21
C ASP A 128 -5.61 14.66 -18.28
N THR A 129 -4.94 14.44 -19.41
CA THR A 129 -4.96 15.37 -20.54
C THR A 129 -6.35 15.43 -21.19
N VAL A 130 -7.03 14.29 -21.28
CA VAL A 130 -8.41 14.22 -21.81
C VAL A 130 -9.34 15.08 -20.96
N PHE A 131 -9.29 14.95 -19.63
CA PHE A 131 -10.11 15.76 -18.74
C PHE A 131 -9.78 17.26 -18.82
N LEU A 132 -8.50 17.63 -19.00
CA LEU A 132 -8.09 19.03 -19.19
C LEU A 132 -8.66 19.61 -20.50
N VAL A 133 -8.61 18.86 -21.60
CA VAL A 133 -9.18 19.27 -22.90
C VAL A 133 -10.69 19.46 -22.79
N LEU A 134 -11.42 18.47 -22.26
CA LEU A 134 -12.89 18.51 -22.15
C LEU A 134 -13.38 19.58 -21.16
N SER A 135 -12.58 19.91 -20.14
CA SER A 135 -12.85 21.00 -19.21
C SER A 135 -12.46 22.38 -19.75
N LYS A 136 -11.93 22.47 -20.97
CA LYS A 136 -11.35 23.70 -21.57
C LYS A 136 -10.25 24.37 -20.73
N LYS A 137 -9.43 23.58 -20.03
CA LYS A 137 -8.30 24.07 -19.23
C LYS A 137 -6.99 23.95 -20.02
N GLN A 138 -6.99 24.45 -21.26
CA GLN A 138 -5.88 24.30 -22.21
C GLN A 138 -4.59 24.97 -21.72
N ASN A 139 -4.69 26.04 -20.92
CA ASN A 139 -3.55 26.68 -20.26
C ASN A 139 -2.78 25.76 -19.32
N LYS A 140 -3.36 24.62 -18.90
CA LYS A 140 -2.69 23.61 -18.07
C LYS A 140 -2.01 22.52 -18.90
N ILE A 141 -2.31 22.41 -20.20
CA ILE A 141 -1.69 21.44 -21.11
C ILE A 141 -0.38 22.07 -21.59
N THR A 142 0.63 22.04 -20.72
CA THR A 142 1.96 22.58 -21.03
C THR A 142 2.79 21.57 -21.83
N VAL A 143 3.86 22.05 -22.47
CA VAL A 143 4.84 21.17 -23.13
C VAL A 143 5.40 20.15 -22.14
N LEU A 144 5.69 20.57 -20.90
CA LEU A 144 6.13 19.69 -19.82
C LEU A 144 5.12 18.57 -19.56
N HIS A 145 3.82 18.90 -19.44
CA HIS A 145 2.77 17.92 -19.18
C HIS A 145 2.70 16.87 -20.29
N VAL A 146 2.59 17.30 -21.55
CA VAL A 146 2.45 16.38 -22.70
C VAL A 146 3.70 15.52 -22.88
N GLN A 147 4.89 16.12 -22.76
CA GLN A 147 6.16 15.41 -22.87
C GLN A 147 6.31 14.38 -21.74
N HIS A 148 5.97 14.74 -20.50
CA HIS A 148 6.05 13.83 -19.35
C HIS A 148 5.16 12.59 -19.53
N HIS A 149 3.89 12.77 -19.88
CA HIS A 149 2.95 11.65 -20.06
C HIS A 149 3.33 10.74 -21.24
N PHE A 150 3.77 11.31 -22.36
CA PHE A 150 4.25 10.53 -23.51
C PHE A 150 5.47 9.67 -23.15
N LEU A 151 6.43 10.29 -22.47
CA LEU A 151 7.75 9.71 -22.26
C LEU A 151 7.78 8.73 -21.09
N THR A 152 7.02 8.98 -20.01
CA THR A 152 6.91 8.04 -18.88
C THR A 152 6.31 6.69 -19.29
N LEU A 153 5.26 6.68 -20.11
CA LEU A 153 4.68 5.44 -20.66
C LEU A 153 5.69 4.73 -21.58
N SER A 154 6.34 5.48 -22.49
CA SER A 154 7.33 4.93 -23.42
C SER A 154 8.50 4.27 -22.68
N ILE A 155 9.00 4.90 -21.63
CA ILE A 155 10.14 4.42 -20.84
C ILE A 155 9.75 3.23 -20.00
N ILE A 156 8.67 3.31 -19.22
CA ILE A 156 8.26 2.20 -18.36
C ILE A 156 8.01 0.94 -19.20
N TRP A 157 7.38 1.08 -20.37
CA TRP A 157 7.18 -0.04 -21.27
C TRP A 157 8.50 -0.58 -21.84
N THR A 158 9.37 0.28 -22.37
CA THR A 158 10.64 -0.12 -23.01
C THR A 158 11.61 -0.74 -21.99
N CYS A 159 11.82 -0.09 -20.84
CA CYS A 159 12.66 -0.60 -19.77
C CYS A 159 12.13 -1.93 -19.24
N SER A 160 10.81 -2.05 -19.00
CA SER A 160 10.24 -3.32 -18.53
C SER A 160 10.37 -4.46 -19.54
N LYS A 161 10.26 -4.15 -20.83
CA LYS A 161 10.31 -5.14 -21.91
C LYS A 161 11.73 -5.60 -22.23
N TYR A 162 12.68 -4.67 -22.29
CA TYR A 162 14.03 -4.94 -22.80
C TYR A 162 15.10 -5.04 -21.71
N TRP A 163 14.85 -4.45 -20.53
CA TRP A 163 15.80 -4.43 -19.41
C TRP A 163 15.14 -4.83 -18.09
N PRO A 164 14.78 -6.12 -17.91
CA PRO A 164 14.15 -6.60 -16.68
C PRO A 164 15.14 -6.76 -15.52
N GLY A 165 15.78 -5.66 -15.13
CA GLY A 165 16.78 -5.59 -14.07
C GLY A 165 16.19 -5.24 -12.70
N GLN A 166 16.88 -5.69 -11.64
CA GLN A 166 16.52 -5.39 -10.26
C GLN A 166 16.68 -3.90 -9.91
N GLU A 167 17.58 -3.21 -10.62
CA GLU A 167 17.90 -1.80 -10.45
C GLU A 167 16.69 -0.86 -10.67
N PHE A 168 15.68 -1.30 -11.41
CA PHE A 168 14.48 -0.51 -11.68
C PHE A 168 13.43 -0.59 -10.55
N ALA A 169 13.58 -1.53 -9.61
CA ALA A 169 12.63 -1.71 -8.51
C ALA A 169 12.48 -0.45 -7.63
N MET A 170 13.59 0.25 -7.37
CA MET A 170 13.58 1.50 -6.59
C MET A 170 12.87 2.64 -7.35
N GLY A 171 13.10 2.73 -8.67
CA GLY A 171 12.39 3.70 -9.52
C GLY A 171 10.88 3.44 -9.56
N PHE A 172 10.46 2.18 -9.68
CA PHE A 172 9.05 1.79 -9.66
C PHE A 172 8.39 2.07 -8.31
N PHE A 173 9.09 1.80 -7.21
CA PHE A 173 8.65 2.12 -5.86
C PHE A 173 8.43 3.63 -5.67
N LEU A 174 9.44 4.46 -5.98
CA LEU A 174 9.33 5.91 -5.81
C LEU A 174 8.25 6.51 -6.69
N ASN A 175 8.14 6.03 -7.94
CA ASN A 175 7.12 6.50 -8.87
C ASN A 175 5.70 6.25 -8.33
N THR A 176 5.42 5.03 -7.87
CA THR A 176 4.09 4.66 -7.37
C THR A 176 3.72 5.40 -6.09
N VAL A 177 4.66 5.59 -5.14
CA VAL A 177 4.43 6.43 -3.95
C VAL A 177 4.04 7.85 -4.32
N ILE A 178 4.79 8.46 -5.25
CA ILE A 178 4.54 9.84 -5.65
C ILE A 178 3.22 10.00 -6.37
N HIS A 179 2.83 9.03 -7.21
CA HIS A 179 1.54 9.07 -7.88
C HIS A 179 0.38 8.90 -6.89
N VAL A 180 0.53 8.09 -5.82
CA VAL A 180 -0.45 8.05 -4.72
C VAL A 180 -0.62 9.43 -4.09
N ILE A 181 0.48 10.10 -3.73
CA ILE A 181 0.43 11.42 -3.07
C ILE A 181 -0.12 12.49 -4.05
N MET A 182 0.29 12.45 -5.32
CA MET A 182 -0.12 13.40 -6.35
C MET A 182 -1.61 13.29 -6.66
N TYR A 183 -2.12 12.08 -6.94
CA TYR A 183 -3.54 11.91 -7.22
C TYR A 183 -4.40 12.15 -5.99
N PHE A 184 -3.89 11.90 -4.78
CA PHE A 184 -4.57 12.29 -3.55
C PHE A 184 -4.68 13.82 -3.42
N TYR A 185 -3.62 14.55 -3.76
CA TYR A 185 -3.67 16.00 -3.86
C TYR A 185 -4.72 16.47 -4.90
N TYR A 186 -4.75 15.86 -6.08
CA TYR A 186 -5.74 16.21 -7.13
C TYR A 186 -7.18 15.87 -6.72
N PHE A 187 -7.39 14.76 -6.02
CA PHE A 187 -8.67 14.40 -5.43
C PHE A 187 -9.15 15.50 -4.45
N LEU A 188 -8.31 15.89 -3.50
CA LEU A 188 -8.64 16.94 -2.54
C LEU A 188 -8.86 18.30 -3.22
N ALA A 189 -8.07 18.63 -4.24
CA ALA A 189 -8.22 19.85 -5.01
C ALA A 189 -9.54 19.90 -5.81
N ALA A 190 -10.09 18.73 -6.18
CA ALA A 190 -11.36 18.59 -6.91
C ALA A 190 -12.61 18.71 -6.00
N LEU A 191 -12.48 18.50 -4.67
CA LEU A 191 -13.59 18.64 -3.72
C LEU A 191 -14.16 20.06 -3.64
N GLY A 192 -13.37 21.08 -4.00
CA GLY A 192 -13.84 22.44 -4.18
C GLY A 192 -12.91 23.52 -3.61
N PRO A 193 -13.25 24.81 -3.80
CA PRO A 193 -12.40 25.93 -3.38
C PRO A 193 -12.22 26.02 -1.85
N GLN A 194 -13.19 25.52 -1.07
CA GLN A 194 -13.08 25.47 0.40
C GLN A 194 -11.91 24.62 0.89
N TYR A 195 -11.59 23.53 0.18
CA TYR A 195 -10.51 22.61 0.55
C TYR A 195 -9.13 23.08 0.06
N LYS A 196 -9.07 23.90 -0.99
CA LYS A 196 -7.81 24.43 -1.54
C LYS A 196 -7.01 25.24 -0.52
N LYS A 197 -7.66 25.89 0.45
CA LYS A 197 -6.99 26.62 1.54
C LYS A 197 -6.09 25.72 2.40
N TYR A 198 -6.43 24.43 2.52
CA TYR A 198 -5.69 23.46 3.33
C TYR A 198 -4.56 22.76 2.54
N LEU A 199 -4.43 23.01 1.24
CA LEU A 199 -3.44 22.40 0.35
C LEU A 199 -2.14 23.21 0.26
N TRP A 200 -1.63 23.67 1.40
CA TRP A 200 -0.40 24.49 1.50
C TRP A 200 0.87 23.74 1.06
N TRP A 201 0.82 22.41 1.04
CA TRP A 201 1.95 21.53 0.76
C TRP A 201 2.17 21.22 -0.72
N LYS A 202 1.52 21.94 -1.66
CA LYS A 202 1.75 21.81 -3.12
C LYS A 202 3.26 21.90 -3.46
N LYS A 203 4.00 22.81 -2.83
CA LYS A 203 5.45 22.98 -3.07
C LYS A 203 6.25 21.72 -2.71
N HIS A 204 5.89 21.05 -1.63
CA HIS A 204 6.55 19.82 -1.18
C HIS A 204 6.28 18.66 -2.13
N LEU A 205 5.06 18.59 -2.71
CA LEU A 205 4.74 17.62 -3.76
C LEU A 205 5.68 17.78 -4.97
N THR A 206 5.89 19.01 -5.43
CA THR A 206 6.80 19.28 -6.57
C THR A 206 8.25 18.95 -6.25
N ILE A 207 8.71 19.22 -5.02
CA ILE A 207 10.06 18.81 -4.59
C ILE A 207 10.21 17.29 -4.58
N MET A 208 9.23 16.55 -4.04
CA MET A 208 9.26 15.08 -4.06
C MET A 208 9.28 14.50 -5.48
N GLN A 209 8.54 15.10 -6.41
CA GLN A 209 8.57 14.72 -7.82
C GLN A 209 9.97 14.88 -8.43
N ILE A 210 10.66 15.99 -8.14
CA ILE A 210 12.03 16.24 -8.63
C ILE A 210 13.02 15.26 -7.99
N GLU A 211 12.92 15.05 -6.68
CA GLU A 211 13.82 14.15 -5.94
C GLU A 211 13.72 12.70 -6.41
N SER A 212 12.55 12.26 -6.87
CA SER A 212 12.38 10.93 -7.47
C SER A 212 12.96 10.75 -8.87
N LEU A 213 13.39 11.85 -9.51
CA LEU A 213 14.09 11.80 -10.79
C LEU A 213 15.60 11.59 -10.62
N LYS A 214 16.12 11.47 -9.39
CA LYS A 214 17.54 11.18 -9.15
C LYS A 214 17.90 9.75 -9.60
N PRO A 215 19.06 9.54 -10.24
CA PRO A 215 19.43 8.24 -10.78
C PRO A 215 19.60 7.19 -9.68
N THR A 216 18.99 6.02 -9.92
CA THR A 216 19.29 4.78 -9.20
C THR A 216 20.51 4.13 -9.84
N LEU A 217 21.50 3.73 -9.02
CA LEU A 217 22.69 3.03 -9.51
C LEU A 217 22.30 1.74 -10.25
N SER A 218 22.91 1.49 -11.42
CA SER A 218 22.81 0.21 -12.13
C SER A 218 24.09 -0.59 -11.90
N CYS A 219 23.97 -1.85 -11.47
CA CYS A 219 25.13 -2.66 -11.09
C CYS A 219 25.75 -3.50 -12.22
N ASN A 220 25.06 -3.70 -13.34
CA ASN A 220 25.51 -4.69 -14.34
C ASN A 220 25.68 -4.16 -15.77
N ASN A 221 25.22 -2.94 -16.11
CA ASN A 221 25.45 -2.40 -17.46
C ASN A 221 25.48 -0.87 -17.54
N PRO A 222 26.64 -0.25 -17.85
CA PRO A 222 26.76 1.20 -17.95
C PRO A 222 25.96 1.79 -19.14
N ALA A 223 25.66 1.03 -20.19
CA ALA A 223 24.91 1.54 -21.35
C ALA A 223 23.42 1.82 -21.03
N ASN A 224 22.82 1.01 -20.16
CA ASN A 224 21.43 1.19 -19.71
C ASN A 224 21.27 2.45 -18.84
N MET A 225 22.33 2.81 -18.12
CA MET A 225 22.38 3.97 -17.24
C MET A 225 22.29 5.29 -18.03
N TRP A 226 22.94 5.40 -19.19
CA TRP A 226 22.98 6.64 -19.99
C TRP A 226 21.64 7.04 -20.61
N VAL A 227 20.80 6.07 -21.01
CA VAL A 227 19.45 6.33 -21.55
C VAL A 227 18.53 6.88 -20.45
N CYS A 228 18.61 6.34 -19.23
CA CYS A 228 17.87 6.83 -18.07
C CYS A 228 18.38 8.20 -17.57
N ILE A 229 19.70 8.41 -17.54
CA ILE A 229 20.31 9.68 -17.11
C ILE A 229 19.98 10.82 -18.09
N GLY A 230 20.12 10.62 -19.39
CA GLY A 230 19.80 11.64 -20.40
C GLY A 230 18.34 12.11 -20.31
N TRP A 231 17.44 11.20 -19.93
CA TRP A 231 16.03 11.49 -19.72
C TRP A 231 15.73 12.26 -18.41
N GLN A 232 16.38 11.86 -17.32
CA GLN A 232 16.23 12.49 -16.00
C GLN A 232 16.68 13.95 -16.04
N VAL A 233 17.76 14.25 -16.76
CA VAL A 233 18.25 15.62 -16.97
C VAL A 233 17.21 16.45 -17.73
N SER A 234 16.66 15.94 -18.83
CA SER A 234 15.62 16.64 -19.62
C SER A 234 14.35 16.95 -18.80
N SER A 235 13.84 15.96 -18.05
CA SER A 235 12.65 16.14 -17.21
C SER A 235 12.90 17.10 -16.05
N SER A 236 14.04 16.98 -15.37
CA SER A 236 14.41 17.85 -14.25
C SER A 236 14.56 19.31 -14.68
N VAL A 237 15.16 19.57 -15.85
CA VAL A 237 15.28 20.93 -16.42
C VAL A 237 13.92 21.56 -16.69
N LEU A 238 12.97 20.79 -17.25
CA LEU A 238 11.63 21.29 -17.54
C LEU A 238 10.79 21.52 -16.26
N PHE A 239 10.95 20.66 -15.25
CA PHE A 239 10.33 20.85 -13.93
C PHE A 239 10.88 22.09 -13.22
N LEU A 240 12.20 22.31 -13.24
CA LEU A 240 12.83 23.52 -12.69
C LEU A 240 12.34 24.78 -13.42
N LYS A 241 12.21 24.73 -14.75
CA LYS A 241 11.63 25.83 -15.54
C LYS A 241 10.17 26.10 -15.17
N SER A 242 9.36 25.07 -14.95
CA SER A 242 7.97 25.22 -14.50
C SER A 242 7.89 25.81 -13.09
N MET A 243 8.79 25.41 -12.17
CA MET A 243 8.85 26.00 -10.83
C MET A 243 9.25 27.47 -10.86
N HIS A 244 10.21 27.83 -11.72
CA HIS A 244 10.62 29.22 -11.91
C HIS A 244 9.47 30.08 -12.44
N ASN A 245 8.70 29.57 -13.41
CA ASN A 245 7.53 30.26 -13.94
C ASN A 245 6.40 30.40 -12.90
N ASP A 246 6.04 29.31 -12.20
CA ASP A 246 5.03 29.34 -11.12
C ASP A 246 5.43 30.31 -10.00
N TYR A 247 6.73 30.41 -9.68
CA TYR A 247 7.26 31.35 -8.69
C TYR A 247 7.17 32.80 -9.17
N ASN A 248 7.55 33.08 -10.42
CA ASN A 248 7.48 34.41 -11.01
C ASN A 248 6.03 34.91 -11.14
N ASP A 249 5.09 34.03 -11.51
CA ASP A 249 3.67 34.33 -11.57
C ASP A 249 3.09 34.62 -10.17
N ALA A 250 3.53 33.86 -9.15
CA ALA A 250 3.15 34.10 -7.76
C ALA A 250 3.71 35.42 -7.20
N CYS A 251 4.94 35.80 -7.62
CA CYS A 251 5.54 37.09 -7.28
C CYS A 251 4.84 38.26 -8.00
N SER A 252 4.53 38.15 -9.29
CA SER A 252 3.75 39.15 -10.04
C SER A 252 2.34 39.34 -9.49
N ALA A 253 1.67 38.25 -9.07
CA ALA A 253 0.34 38.32 -8.43
C ALA A 253 0.37 38.90 -7.01
N ARG A 254 1.52 38.90 -6.34
CA ARG A 254 1.73 39.53 -5.03
C ARG A 254 2.03 41.02 -5.19
N ASN A 255 2.81 41.40 -6.21
CA ASN A 255 3.12 42.79 -6.53
C ASN A 255 1.92 43.55 -7.12
N SER A 256 0.97 42.88 -7.77
CA SER A 256 -0.29 43.52 -8.23
C SER A 256 -1.33 43.75 -7.12
N LYS A 257 -1.16 43.11 -5.94
CA LYS A 257 -2.03 43.31 -4.77
C LYS A 257 -1.56 44.42 -3.82
N PHE A 258 -0.37 44.96 -4.04
CA PHE A 258 0.14 46.14 -3.34
C PHE A 258 0.66 47.12 -4.39
N PRO A 259 -0.17 48.08 -4.84
CA PRO A 259 0.34 49.20 -5.61
C PRO A 259 1.38 49.93 -4.75
N GLY A 260 2.58 50.12 -5.28
CA GLY A 260 3.60 50.95 -4.64
C GLY A 260 3.05 52.35 -4.34
N PRO A 261 3.54 53.03 -3.29
CA PRO A 261 3.04 54.33 -2.89
C PRO A 261 3.55 55.39 -3.88
N ASN A 262 2.73 55.74 -4.87
CA ASN A 262 2.85 57.01 -5.59
C ASN A 262 2.07 58.09 -4.83
N ASN A 263 2.67 58.64 -3.76
CA ASN A 263 2.73 60.09 -3.55
C ASN A 263 3.64 60.45 -2.36
N PRO A 264 4.35 61.59 -2.42
CA PRO A 264 5.41 61.95 -1.49
C PRO A 264 4.82 62.73 -0.31
N GLU A 265 5.18 62.34 0.91
CA GLU A 265 5.39 63.16 2.11
C GLU A 265 5.06 62.37 3.37
N LYS A 266 5.99 62.46 4.35
CA LYS A 266 5.94 61.93 5.73
C LYS A 266 6.07 60.41 5.87
N LEU A 267 7.29 59.93 6.09
CA LEU A 267 7.90 59.94 7.43
C LEU A 267 9.39 59.57 7.32
N GLN A 268 10.23 60.52 7.72
CA GLN A 268 11.64 60.29 8.09
C GLN A 268 11.73 59.51 9.42
N ASN A 269 12.86 58.82 9.57
CA ASN A 269 13.48 58.25 10.77
C ASN A 269 13.03 56.85 11.22
N SER A 270 13.74 55.82 10.75
CA SER A 270 14.84 55.18 11.53
C SER A 270 15.37 53.93 10.80
N ASP A 271 16.60 54.05 10.29
CA ASP A 271 17.75 53.13 10.35
C ASP A 271 17.48 51.61 10.13
N SER A 272 17.76 51.07 8.95
CA SER A 272 19.07 50.48 8.55
C SER A 272 19.53 49.32 9.44
N ASP A 273 19.17 48.09 9.07
CA ASP A 273 20.17 47.15 8.55
C ASP A 273 19.52 45.91 7.95
N ASN A 274 19.73 45.76 6.65
CA ASN A 274 19.31 44.63 5.84
C ASN A 274 20.55 44.25 5.02
N SER A 275 21.32 43.26 5.47
CA SER A 275 22.32 42.62 4.60
C SER A 275 22.63 41.18 5.06
N HIS A 276 22.70 40.30 4.05
CA HIS A 276 23.28 38.96 4.02
C HIS A 276 22.56 37.84 4.77
N SER A 277 21.91 36.82 4.16
CA SER A 277 22.18 36.01 2.96
C SER A 277 23.53 35.30 2.95
N ASN A 278 23.46 33.96 3.02
CA ASN A 278 24.49 32.92 2.80
C ASN A 278 25.11 32.32 4.06
N GLU A 279 24.70 31.09 4.39
CA GLU A 279 25.63 29.99 4.74
C GLU A 279 24.85 28.66 4.81
N CYS A 280 25.09 27.80 3.83
CA CYS A 280 24.61 26.43 3.78
C CYS A 280 25.86 25.53 3.75
N CYS A 281 25.97 24.72 4.81
CA CYS A 281 26.77 23.51 5.05
C CYS A 281 27.90 23.15 4.07
N THR A 282 29.13 23.17 4.61
CA THR A 282 30.30 22.46 4.11
C THR A 282 30.26 20.97 4.49
N ALA A 283 30.75 20.10 3.61
CA ALA A 283 30.85 18.66 3.80
C ALA A 283 32.25 18.25 4.34
N PRO A 284 32.37 17.19 5.17
CA PRO A 284 33.66 16.59 5.53
C PRO A 284 34.05 15.41 4.59
N PRO A 285 35.34 15.02 4.52
CA PRO A 285 35.86 14.08 3.54
C PRO A 285 35.75 12.61 3.94
N SER A 286 35.81 11.77 2.90
CA SER A 286 35.76 10.31 2.85
C SER A 286 36.89 9.59 3.59
N ALA A 287 36.55 8.46 4.24
CA ALA A 287 37.48 7.44 4.70
C ALA A 287 37.22 6.11 3.95
N GLN A 288 38.30 5.50 3.45
CA GLN A 288 38.38 4.15 2.86
C GLN A 288 38.55 3.10 3.97
N ILE A 289 37.90 1.92 3.88
CA ILE A 289 38.39 0.67 4.48
C ILE A 289 38.02 -0.53 3.58
N ASP A 290 38.98 -1.46 3.53
CA ASP A 290 39.18 -2.64 2.68
C ASP A 290 38.16 -3.77 2.71
N SER A 291 38.27 -4.58 1.66
CA SER A 291 37.68 -5.91 1.47
C SER A 291 38.48 -7.01 2.18
N SER A 292 37.79 -8.04 2.69
CA SER A 292 38.22 -9.45 2.58
C SER A 292 37.26 -10.40 3.31
N ALA A 293 36.99 -11.52 2.64
CA ALA A 293 36.87 -12.89 3.16
C ALA A 293 35.61 -13.64 2.67
N ASN A 294 35.83 -14.47 1.65
CA ASN A 294 34.93 -15.50 1.16
C ASN A 294 34.90 -16.69 2.15
N HIS A 295 33.72 -17.22 2.44
CA HIS A 295 33.59 -18.61 2.86
C HIS A 295 32.38 -19.27 2.21
N GLU A 296 32.70 -20.24 1.36
CA GLU A 296 31.83 -21.08 0.56
C GLU A 296 31.60 -22.38 1.36
N ILE A 297 30.35 -22.76 1.62
CA ILE A 297 30.02 -24.08 2.16
C ILE A 297 28.91 -24.67 1.29
N GLU A 298 29.32 -25.61 0.45
CA GLU A 298 28.49 -26.47 -0.40
C GLU A 298 27.86 -27.58 0.45
N PHE A 299 26.54 -27.82 0.37
CA PHE A 299 25.97 -29.11 0.80
C PHE A 299 24.81 -29.59 -0.08
N LYS A 300 25.00 -30.84 -0.52
CA LYS A 300 24.23 -31.66 -1.45
C LYS A 300 22.77 -31.88 -1.04
N GLY A 301 21.87 -31.84 -2.02
CA GLY A 301 20.46 -32.17 -1.85
C GLY A 301 20.17 -33.67 -1.77
N THR A 302 18.97 -34.03 -1.29
CA THR A 302 18.23 -35.21 -1.76
C THR A 302 16.74 -35.16 -1.42
N LYS A 303 15.95 -35.71 -2.34
CA LYS A 303 14.49 -35.89 -2.36
C LYS A 303 13.97 -36.80 -1.24
N ASN A 304 12.76 -36.54 -0.72
CA ASN A 304 11.60 -37.47 -0.75
C ASN A 304 10.42 -37.00 0.13
N GLN A 305 9.23 -37.02 -0.46
CA GLN A 305 7.92 -36.76 0.16
C GLN A 305 7.58 -37.75 1.28
N LYS A 306 6.90 -37.25 2.32
CA LYS A 306 5.85 -38.01 3.03
C LYS A 306 4.82 -37.05 3.61
N GLN A 307 3.54 -37.34 3.34
CA GLN A 307 2.39 -36.69 3.97
C GLN A 307 2.44 -36.91 5.49
N THR A 308 2.76 -35.85 6.21
CA THR A 308 2.50 -35.70 7.65
C THR A 308 1.99 -34.27 7.84
N GLY A 309 0.93 -34.09 8.62
CA GLY A 309 0.12 -32.87 8.72
C GLY A 309 0.79 -31.62 9.30
N GLN A 310 2.01 -31.32 8.91
CA GLN A 310 2.69 -30.04 9.07
C GLN A 310 2.88 -29.45 7.69
N VAL A 311 2.65 -28.14 7.54
CA VAL A 311 3.08 -27.44 6.32
C VAL A 311 4.53 -27.06 6.53
N PRO A 312 5.52 -27.77 5.96
CA PRO A 312 6.94 -27.56 6.28
C PRO A 312 7.40 -26.14 5.92
N LEU A 313 6.71 -25.53 4.96
CA LEU A 313 6.94 -24.15 4.55
C LEU A 313 6.56 -23.14 5.64
N LEU A 314 5.48 -23.36 6.40
CA LEU A 314 5.02 -22.40 7.41
C LEU A 314 6.00 -22.32 8.59
N ASP A 315 6.70 -23.41 8.91
CA ASP A 315 7.72 -23.45 9.96
C ASP A 315 8.94 -22.57 9.65
N THR A 316 9.19 -22.25 8.38
CA THR A 316 10.25 -21.31 7.97
C THR A 316 9.88 -19.85 8.26
N TYR A 317 8.60 -19.55 8.47
CA TYR A 317 8.15 -18.19 8.68
C TYR A 317 8.42 -17.74 10.13
N PRO A 318 8.73 -16.45 10.35
CA PRO A 318 8.94 -15.92 11.70
C PRO A 318 7.76 -16.23 12.62
N LEU A 319 8.05 -16.62 13.87
CA LEU A 319 7.10 -16.98 14.92
C LEU A 319 6.31 -18.29 14.70
N PHE A 320 6.56 -19.03 13.61
CA PHE A 320 5.93 -20.33 13.37
C PHE A 320 6.84 -21.52 13.60
N GLY A 321 8.16 -21.37 13.67
CA GLY A 321 9.07 -22.49 13.93
C GLY A 321 8.75 -23.25 15.24
N ASP A 322 8.61 -22.52 16.35
CA ASP A 322 8.37 -23.07 17.69
C ASP A 322 7.13 -22.41 18.36
N PRO A 323 6.34 -23.11 19.19
CA PRO A 323 5.28 -22.52 20.02
C PRO A 323 5.74 -21.53 21.10
N ILE A 324 6.98 -21.65 21.59
CA ILE A 324 7.49 -20.88 22.73
C ILE A 324 7.39 -19.36 22.51
N PRO A 325 7.80 -18.78 21.36
CA PRO A 325 7.68 -17.35 21.12
C PRO A 325 6.26 -16.79 21.27
N ILE A 326 5.24 -17.47 20.71
CA ILE A 326 3.85 -17.02 20.81
C ILE A 326 3.33 -17.18 22.25
N ALA A 327 3.67 -18.28 22.92
CA ALA A 327 3.32 -18.47 24.33
C ALA A 327 3.93 -17.37 25.21
N CYS A 328 5.20 -17.00 24.97
CA CYS A 328 5.86 -15.88 25.66
C CYS A 328 5.17 -14.54 25.38
N ILE A 329 4.78 -14.26 24.13
CA ILE A 329 4.05 -13.03 23.77
C ILE A 329 2.71 -12.97 24.48
N LEU A 330 1.94 -14.05 24.48
CA LEU A 330 0.63 -14.14 25.15
C LEU A 330 0.74 -13.98 26.67
N LEU A 331 1.74 -14.62 27.28
CA LEU A 331 2.01 -14.49 28.71
C LEU A 331 2.41 -13.06 29.07
N ALA A 332 3.35 -12.47 28.31
CA ALA A 332 3.77 -11.09 28.50
C ALA A 332 2.60 -10.11 28.34
N TYR A 333 1.72 -10.35 27.35
CA TYR A 333 0.50 -9.60 27.14
C TYR A 333 -0.43 -9.65 28.36
N LEU A 334 -0.72 -10.85 28.90
CA LEU A 334 -1.59 -11.00 30.08
C LEU A 334 -1.01 -10.32 31.32
N VAL A 335 0.30 -10.54 31.58
CA VAL A 335 1.00 -9.91 32.70
C VAL A 335 0.97 -8.38 32.56
N PHE A 336 1.21 -7.85 31.37
CA PHE A 336 1.19 -6.43 31.09
C PHE A 336 -0.22 -5.84 31.23
N ALA A 337 -1.22 -6.43 30.57
CA ALA A 337 -2.57 -5.91 30.51
C ALA A 337 -3.26 -5.89 31.88
N LEU A 338 -3.10 -6.96 32.66
CA LEU A 338 -3.85 -7.15 33.91
C LEU A 338 -3.10 -6.63 35.16
N HIS A 339 -1.76 -6.69 35.17
CA HIS A 339 -1.00 -6.43 36.40
C HIS A 339 0.04 -5.32 36.23
N LEU A 340 1.05 -5.54 35.39
CA LEU A 340 2.24 -4.68 35.32
C LEU A 340 1.89 -3.29 34.76
N GLY A 341 1.15 -3.22 33.67
CA GLY A 341 0.76 -1.98 33.02
C GLY A 341 -0.04 -1.03 33.93
N PRO A 342 -1.17 -1.47 34.53
CA PRO A 342 -1.92 -0.68 35.50
C PRO A 342 -1.07 -0.23 36.70
N LYS A 343 -0.20 -1.12 37.23
CA LYS A 343 0.69 -0.80 38.36
C LYS A 343 1.69 0.30 38.01
N LEU A 344 2.35 0.21 36.85
CA LEU A 344 3.29 1.23 36.36
C LEU A 344 2.62 2.59 36.12
N MET A 345 1.33 2.59 35.76
CA MET A 345 0.56 3.81 35.49
C MET A 345 -0.09 4.41 36.75
N LYS A 346 -0.09 3.74 37.91
CA LYS A 346 -0.82 4.16 39.13
C LYS A 346 -0.44 5.58 39.61
N GLY A 347 0.79 6.04 39.36
CA GLY A 347 1.26 7.40 39.71
C GLY A 347 1.59 8.31 38.52
N ARG A 348 1.34 7.90 37.27
CA ARG A 348 1.76 8.65 36.07
C ARG A 348 0.59 9.34 35.38
N LYS A 349 0.82 10.47 34.71
CA LYS A 349 -0.19 11.09 33.82
C LYS A 349 -0.38 10.21 32.57
N PRO A 350 -1.57 10.21 31.92
CA PRO A 350 -1.77 9.45 30.69
C PRO A 350 -0.85 9.97 29.59
N PHE A 351 -0.22 9.06 28.84
CA PHE A 351 0.65 9.45 27.73
C PHE A 351 -0.14 10.06 26.57
N ASN A 352 0.40 11.10 25.94
CA ASN A 352 -0.18 11.66 24.72
C ASN A 352 0.24 10.86 23.49
N LEU A 353 -0.43 9.74 23.26
CA LEU A 353 -0.15 8.83 22.15
C LEU A 353 -1.02 9.12 20.92
N LYS A 354 -1.53 10.35 20.75
CA LYS A 354 -2.50 10.67 19.68
C LYS A 354 -1.98 10.28 18.29
N TYR A 355 -0.78 10.74 17.93
CA TYR A 355 -0.19 10.46 16.61
C TYR A 355 0.22 9.00 16.45
N VAL A 356 0.72 8.36 17.52
CA VAL A 356 1.07 6.94 17.51
C VAL A 356 -0.16 6.08 17.25
N ILE A 357 -1.27 6.32 17.98
CA ILE A 357 -2.54 5.62 17.80
C ILE A 357 -3.12 5.91 16.41
N LEU A 358 -2.99 7.13 15.90
CA LEU A 358 -3.46 7.48 14.56
C LEU A 358 -2.71 6.69 13.48
N SER A 359 -1.37 6.70 13.52
CA SER A 359 -0.54 5.94 12.58
C SER A 359 -0.77 4.44 12.70
N TYR A 360 -0.85 3.91 13.93
CA TYR A 360 -1.15 2.50 14.19
C TYR A 360 -2.48 2.06 13.58
N ASN A 361 -3.57 2.81 13.80
CA ASN A 361 -4.87 2.45 13.22
C ASN A 361 -4.84 2.52 11.70
N ALA A 362 -4.13 3.49 11.09
CA ALA A 362 -3.97 3.55 9.64
C ALA A 362 -3.19 2.34 9.10
N LEU A 363 -2.09 1.96 9.76
CA LEU A 363 -1.32 0.77 9.41
C LEU A 363 -2.15 -0.51 9.55
N GLN A 364 -2.95 -0.62 10.61
CA GLN A 364 -3.86 -1.75 10.80
C GLN A 364 -4.93 -1.84 9.70
N VAL A 365 -5.50 -0.72 9.26
CA VAL A 365 -6.41 -0.69 8.10
C VAL A 365 -5.70 -1.22 6.85
N CYS A 366 -4.51 -0.69 6.53
CA CYS A 366 -3.76 -1.09 5.36
C CYS A 366 -3.34 -2.57 5.41
N TYR A 367 -2.93 -3.07 6.57
CA TYR A 367 -2.42 -4.43 6.71
C TYR A 367 -3.53 -5.49 6.71
N ASN A 368 -4.67 -5.21 7.35
CA ASN A 368 -5.86 -6.08 7.24
C ASN A 368 -6.42 -6.07 5.82
N PHE A 369 -6.42 -4.91 5.13
CA PHE A 369 -6.85 -4.81 3.74
C PHE A 369 -5.93 -5.60 2.80
N TYR A 370 -4.61 -5.53 3.01
CA TYR A 370 -3.64 -6.32 2.27
C TYR A 370 -3.87 -7.83 2.44
N THR A 371 -4.05 -8.28 3.69
CA THR A 371 -4.32 -9.70 3.99
C THR A 371 -5.62 -10.17 3.33
N TRP A 372 -6.66 -9.33 3.37
CA TRP A 372 -7.92 -9.57 2.67
C TRP A 372 -7.76 -9.67 1.15
N GLN A 373 -7.03 -8.73 0.53
CA GLN A 373 -6.78 -8.73 -0.91
C GLN A 373 -6.00 -9.97 -1.35
N MET A 374 -5.01 -10.39 -0.57
CA MET A 374 -4.24 -11.61 -0.86
C MET A 374 -5.15 -12.84 -0.94
N MET A 375 -6.17 -12.94 -0.08
CA MET A 375 -7.17 -14.00 -0.16
C MET A 375 -8.04 -13.82 -1.40
N VAL A 376 -8.66 -12.65 -1.59
CA VAL A 376 -9.64 -12.40 -2.66
C VAL A 376 -9.06 -12.53 -4.07
N PHE A 377 -7.83 -12.11 -4.28
CA PHE A 377 -7.15 -12.23 -5.58
C PHE A 377 -6.32 -13.52 -5.69
N GLY A 378 -6.36 -14.39 -4.68
CA GLY A 378 -5.78 -15.71 -4.73
C GLY A 378 -6.54 -16.62 -5.69
N THR A 379 -5.82 -17.44 -6.45
CA THR A 379 -6.39 -18.31 -7.49
C THR A 379 -7.36 -19.37 -6.95
N ILE A 380 -7.17 -19.81 -5.70
CA ILE A 380 -7.92 -20.92 -5.10
C ILE A 380 -9.04 -20.44 -4.16
N PHE A 381 -8.94 -19.22 -3.62
CA PHE A 381 -9.79 -18.77 -2.52
C PHE A 381 -11.29 -18.79 -2.87
N TRP A 382 -11.69 -18.25 -4.01
CA TRP A 382 -13.11 -18.21 -4.40
C TRP A 382 -13.71 -19.60 -4.59
N LYS A 383 -12.92 -20.55 -5.09
CA LYS A 383 -13.33 -21.94 -5.23
C LYS A 383 -13.62 -22.55 -3.86
N VAL A 384 -12.71 -22.39 -2.90
CA VAL A 384 -12.88 -22.86 -1.51
C VAL A 384 -14.05 -22.15 -0.82
N PHE A 385 -14.14 -20.84 -0.98
CA PHE A 385 -15.16 -20.00 -0.33
C PHE A 385 -16.57 -20.37 -0.79
N LEU A 386 -16.80 -20.46 -2.10
CA LEU A 386 -18.11 -20.76 -2.69
C LEU A 386 -18.52 -22.23 -2.48
N SER A 387 -17.56 -23.14 -2.32
CA SER A 387 -17.81 -24.55 -1.99
C SER A 387 -17.99 -24.79 -0.48
N PHE A 388 -18.18 -23.75 0.34
CA PHE A 388 -18.31 -23.88 1.80
C PHE A 388 -17.14 -24.64 2.47
N GLY A 389 -15.93 -24.53 1.92
CA GLY A 389 -14.72 -25.19 2.42
C GLY A 389 -14.55 -26.62 1.90
N CYS A 390 -15.41 -27.07 0.99
CA CYS A 390 -15.46 -28.43 0.46
C CYS A 390 -14.93 -28.52 -0.97
N ALA A 391 -14.04 -27.60 -1.37
CA ALA A 391 -13.58 -27.55 -2.75
C ALA A 391 -12.68 -28.74 -3.08
N GLN A 392 -13.05 -29.46 -4.15
CA GLN A 392 -12.17 -30.44 -4.79
C GLN A 392 -11.11 -29.69 -5.58
N LEU A 393 -9.86 -29.75 -5.11
CA LEU A 393 -8.72 -29.09 -5.74
C LEU A 393 -8.14 -29.98 -6.85
N THR A 394 -7.69 -29.39 -7.95
CA THR A 394 -6.95 -30.11 -9.00
C THR A 394 -5.53 -30.43 -8.52
N ASP A 395 -4.82 -31.34 -9.20
CA ASP A 395 -3.46 -31.71 -8.83
C ASP A 395 -2.49 -30.51 -8.76
N GLU A 396 -2.63 -29.56 -9.70
CA GLU A 396 -1.87 -28.31 -9.70
C GLU A 396 -2.22 -27.41 -8.49
N GLU A 397 -3.52 -27.29 -8.17
CA GLU A 397 -3.99 -26.50 -7.03
C GLU A 397 -3.55 -27.11 -5.70
N ILE A 398 -3.51 -28.44 -5.58
CA ILE A 398 -3.02 -29.16 -4.40
C ILE A 398 -1.55 -28.83 -4.13
N GLN A 399 -0.73 -28.69 -5.17
CA GLN A 399 0.68 -28.30 -5.02
C GLN A 399 0.83 -26.82 -4.63
N LEU A 400 -0.04 -25.95 -5.12
CA LEU A 400 0.02 -24.51 -4.87
C LEU A 400 -0.61 -24.10 -3.51
N TYR A 401 -1.62 -24.84 -3.06
CA TYR A 401 -2.42 -24.51 -1.88
C TYR A 401 -1.59 -24.33 -0.58
N PRO A 402 -0.64 -25.22 -0.23
CA PRO A 402 0.18 -25.05 0.98
C PRO A 402 0.95 -23.73 1.00
N THR A 403 1.46 -23.29 -0.15
CA THR A 403 2.20 -22.02 -0.28
C THR A 403 1.30 -20.81 -0.08
N LEU A 404 0.13 -20.81 -0.72
CA LEU A 404 -0.85 -19.74 -0.58
C LEU A 404 -1.42 -19.69 0.85
N TYR A 405 -1.79 -20.84 1.39
CA TYR A 405 -2.31 -20.98 2.75
C TYR A 405 -1.29 -20.49 3.78
N SER A 406 -0.04 -20.96 3.72
CA SER A 406 1.01 -20.57 4.68
C SER A 406 1.22 -19.06 4.70
N ARG A 407 1.24 -18.43 3.53
CA ARG A 407 1.39 -16.98 3.42
C ARG A 407 0.23 -16.23 4.07
N VAL A 408 -1.01 -16.62 3.77
CA VAL A 408 -2.21 -16.01 4.34
C VAL A 408 -2.27 -16.22 5.86
N ALA A 409 -2.05 -17.46 6.32
CA ALA A 409 -2.06 -17.83 7.73
C ALA A 409 -1.03 -17.05 8.54
N TRP A 410 0.18 -16.87 8.00
CA TRP A 410 1.21 -16.07 8.63
C TRP A 410 0.79 -14.59 8.75
N HIS A 411 0.36 -13.97 7.65
CA HIS A 411 -0.05 -12.57 7.67
C HIS A 411 -1.22 -12.33 8.64
N LEU A 412 -2.20 -13.23 8.66
CA LEU A 412 -3.32 -13.17 9.58
C LEU A 412 -2.87 -13.33 11.04
N THR A 413 -1.92 -14.20 11.33
CA THR A 413 -1.36 -14.31 12.69
C THR A 413 -0.66 -13.01 13.09
N MET A 414 0.09 -12.41 12.17
CA MET A 414 0.77 -11.14 12.43
C MET A 414 -0.23 -10.00 12.69
N THR A 415 -1.39 -9.96 12.00
CA THR A 415 -2.43 -8.97 12.35
C THR A 415 -2.90 -9.16 13.79
N LYS A 416 -3.09 -10.41 14.25
CA LYS A 416 -3.47 -10.69 15.64
C LYS A 416 -2.40 -10.33 16.67
N VAL A 417 -1.13 -10.54 16.34
CA VAL A 417 -0.02 -10.07 17.20
C VAL A 417 -0.03 -8.55 17.32
N LEU A 418 -0.26 -7.84 16.21
CA LEU A 418 -0.37 -6.38 16.21
C LEU A 418 -1.62 -5.90 16.97
N ASP A 419 -2.74 -6.64 16.89
CA ASP A 419 -3.98 -6.34 17.62
C ASP A 419 -3.75 -6.28 19.15
N LEU A 420 -2.76 -7.00 19.70
CA LEU A 420 -2.41 -6.93 21.13
C LEU A 420 -1.96 -5.53 21.59
N LEU A 421 -1.44 -4.71 20.66
CA LEU A 421 -1.03 -3.33 20.95
C LEU A 421 -2.21 -2.43 21.30
N ASP A 422 -3.44 -2.79 20.93
CA ASP A 422 -4.65 -2.06 21.34
C ASP A 422 -4.73 -1.94 22.86
N THR A 423 -4.53 -3.07 23.56
CA THR A 423 -4.52 -3.11 25.02
C THR A 423 -3.38 -2.27 25.58
N VAL A 424 -2.21 -2.33 24.95
CA VAL A 424 -1.05 -1.52 25.35
C VAL A 424 -1.37 -0.03 25.29
N PHE A 425 -1.95 0.44 24.19
CA PHE A 425 -2.34 1.85 24.05
C PHE A 425 -3.46 2.26 25.01
N LEU A 426 -4.41 1.36 25.30
CA LEU A 426 -5.46 1.61 26.29
C LEU A 426 -4.88 1.75 27.71
N VAL A 427 -3.94 0.89 28.11
CA VAL A 427 -3.24 0.96 29.40
C VAL A 427 -2.47 2.28 29.52
N LEU A 428 -1.63 2.60 28.53
CA LEU A 428 -0.78 3.81 28.55
C LEU A 428 -1.59 5.11 28.48
N SER A 429 -2.78 5.06 27.85
CA SER A 429 -3.72 6.19 27.81
C SER A 429 -4.58 6.31 29.08
N LYS A 430 -4.39 5.43 30.09
CA LYS A 430 -5.25 5.30 31.28
C LYS A 430 -6.74 5.11 30.97
N LYS A 431 -7.07 4.38 29.89
CA LYS A 431 -8.45 4.07 29.49
C LYS A 431 -8.86 2.66 29.95
N GLN A 432 -8.56 2.34 31.21
CA GLN A 432 -8.77 1.00 31.79
C GLN A 432 -10.24 0.54 31.73
N ASN A 433 -11.19 1.48 31.81
CA ASN A 433 -12.62 1.18 31.67
C ASN A 433 -13.00 0.55 30.30
N LYS A 434 -12.10 0.59 29.31
CA LYS A 434 -12.27 -0.03 28.01
C LYS A 434 -11.65 -1.43 27.92
N ILE A 435 -10.75 -1.80 28.84
CA ILE A 435 -10.13 -3.13 28.89
C ILE A 435 -11.11 -4.02 29.65
N THR A 436 -12.07 -4.57 28.90
CA THR A 436 -13.11 -5.45 29.43
C THR A 436 -12.66 -6.91 29.34
N VAL A 437 -13.38 -7.80 30.03
CA VAL A 437 -13.20 -9.26 29.89
C VAL A 437 -13.31 -9.68 28.43
N LEU A 438 -14.33 -9.16 27.70
CA LEU A 438 -14.49 -9.38 26.25
C LEU A 438 -13.22 -9.03 25.48
N HIS A 439 -12.64 -7.85 25.74
CA HIS A 439 -11.44 -7.40 25.05
C HIS A 439 -10.26 -8.35 25.29
N VAL A 440 -9.91 -8.60 26.55
CA VAL A 440 -8.72 -9.40 26.88
C VAL A 440 -8.87 -10.85 26.44
N GLN A 441 -10.03 -11.46 26.68
CA GLN A 441 -10.29 -12.85 26.29
C GLN A 441 -10.30 -13.02 24.77
N HIS A 442 -10.92 -12.11 24.01
CA HIS A 442 -10.92 -12.16 22.55
C HIS A 442 -9.50 -12.08 21.96
N HIS A 443 -8.71 -11.09 22.37
CA HIS A 443 -7.34 -10.90 21.86
C HIS A 443 -6.41 -12.08 22.20
N PHE A 444 -6.56 -12.67 23.40
CA PHE A 444 -5.79 -13.84 23.79
C PHE A 444 -6.21 -15.09 23.01
N LEU A 445 -7.51 -15.38 22.97
CA LEU A 445 -8.04 -16.62 22.39
C LEU A 445 -7.89 -16.67 20.87
N THR A 446 -8.15 -15.55 20.18
CA THR A 446 -8.05 -15.50 18.71
C THR A 446 -6.62 -15.71 18.20
N LEU A 447 -5.61 -15.09 18.83
CA LEU A 447 -4.21 -15.34 18.49
C LEU A 447 -3.81 -16.79 18.78
N SER A 448 -4.26 -17.33 19.91
CA SER A 448 -3.97 -18.72 20.30
C SER A 448 -4.55 -19.72 19.29
N ILE A 449 -5.82 -19.55 18.92
CA ILE A 449 -6.53 -20.44 17.98
C ILE A 449 -5.94 -20.32 16.58
N ILE A 450 -5.79 -19.10 16.04
CA ILE A 450 -5.27 -18.90 14.67
C ILE A 450 -3.89 -19.52 14.52
N TRP A 451 -2.96 -19.25 15.46
CA TRP A 451 -1.62 -19.81 15.37
C TRP A 451 -1.62 -21.35 15.47
N THR A 452 -2.35 -21.89 16.45
CA THR A 452 -2.41 -23.34 16.71
C THR A 452 -3.06 -24.10 15.57
N CYS A 453 -4.21 -23.65 15.09
CA CYS A 453 -4.91 -24.25 13.96
C CYS A 453 -4.08 -24.15 12.68
N SER A 454 -3.49 -23.00 12.38
CA SER A 454 -2.68 -22.85 11.17
C SER A 454 -1.41 -23.70 11.16
N LYS A 455 -0.79 -23.94 12.32
CA LYS A 455 0.43 -24.76 12.40
C LYS A 455 0.14 -26.27 12.31
N TYR A 456 -0.85 -26.76 13.06
CA TYR A 456 -1.06 -28.20 13.24
C TYR A 456 -2.22 -28.78 12.44
N TRP A 457 -3.16 -27.94 11.99
CA TRP A 457 -4.37 -28.36 11.28
C TRP A 457 -4.68 -27.41 10.10
N PRO A 458 -3.80 -27.36 9.08
CA PRO A 458 -4.07 -26.57 7.89
C PRO A 458 -5.30 -27.14 7.16
N GLY A 459 -6.30 -26.28 6.93
CA GLY A 459 -7.60 -26.72 6.43
C GLY A 459 -8.38 -25.62 5.71
N GLN A 460 -9.36 -26.03 4.91
CA GLN A 460 -10.22 -25.16 4.10
C GLN A 460 -11.35 -24.52 4.92
N GLU A 461 -11.71 -25.11 6.07
CA GLU A 461 -12.79 -24.69 6.97
C GLU A 461 -12.63 -23.26 7.51
N PHE A 462 -11.40 -22.74 7.53
CA PHE A 462 -11.09 -21.42 8.07
C PHE A 462 -11.33 -20.26 7.08
N ALA A 463 -11.55 -20.56 5.79
CA ALA A 463 -11.59 -19.56 4.73
C ALA A 463 -12.60 -18.42 5.00
N MET A 464 -13.81 -18.76 5.43
CA MET A 464 -14.86 -17.78 5.75
C MET A 464 -14.51 -16.93 6.98
N GLY A 465 -13.94 -17.55 8.02
CA GLY A 465 -13.53 -16.85 9.23
C GLY A 465 -12.44 -15.83 8.93
N PHE A 466 -11.42 -16.21 8.16
CA PHE A 466 -10.33 -15.32 7.78
C PHE A 466 -10.83 -14.15 6.92
N PHE A 467 -11.70 -14.43 5.95
CA PHE A 467 -12.29 -13.42 5.08
C PHE A 467 -13.13 -12.40 5.86
N LEU A 468 -14.11 -12.85 6.65
CA LEU A 468 -14.99 -11.94 7.39
C LEU A 468 -14.22 -11.14 8.44
N ASN A 469 -13.30 -11.78 9.16
CA ASN A 469 -12.52 -11.10 10.19
C ASN A 469 -11.69 -9.95 9.61
N THR A 470 -10.98 -10.19 8.50
CA THR A 470 -10.16 -9.15 7.87
C THR A 470 -10.99 -7.98 7.35
N VAL A 471 -12.16 -8.22 6.73
CA VAL A 471 -13.10 -7.16 6.31
C VAL A 471 -13.57 -6.33 7.50
N ILE A 472 -14.02 -7.00 8.56
CA ILE A 472 -14.54 -6.30 9.75
C ILE A 472 -13.42 -5.53 10.45
N HIS A 473 -12.19 -6.06 10.50
CA HIS A 473 -11.04 -5.36 11.07
C HIS A 473 -10.65 -4.12 10.24
N VAL A 474 -10.74 -4.16 8.91
CA VAL A 474 -10.56 -2.95 8.07
C VAL A 474 -11.56 -1.87 8.48
N ILE A 475 -12.85 -2.21 8.58
CA ILE A 475 -13.91 -1.25 8.92
C ILE A 475 -13.76 -0.75 10.37
N MET A 476 -13.44 -1.64 11.31
CA MET A 476 -13.26 -1.34 12.72
C MET A 476 -12.07 -0.41 12.97
N TYR A 477 -10.90 -0.73 12.42
CA TYR A 477 -9.72 0.12 12.58
C TYR A 477 -9.86 1.45 11.84
N PHE A 478 -10.60 1.48 10.73
CA PHE A 478 -10.96 2.75 10.09
C PHE A 478 -11.85 3.61 10.98
N TYR A 479 -12.81 3.00 11.68
CA TYR A 479 -13.60 3.70 12.70
C TYR A 479 -12.71 4.25 13.84
N TYR A 480 -11.76 3.45 14.34
CA TYR A 480 -10.83 3.88 15.40
C TYR A 480 -9.87 4.98 14.95
N PHE A 481 -9.37 4.91 13.71
CA PHE A 481 -8.60 5.96 13.07
C PHE A 481 -9.37 7.30 13.07
N LEU A 482 -10.60 7.29 12.57
CA LEU A 482 -11.45 8.48 12.54
C LEU A 482 -11.77 8.98 13.95
N ALA A 483 -11.99 8.08 14.91
CA ALA A 483 -12.24 8.43 16.31
C ALA A 483 -11.02 9.08 17.00
N ALA A 484 -9.81 8.80 16.51
CA ALA A 484 -8.55 9.35 17.03
C ALA A 484 -8.22 10.75 16.48
N LEU A 485 -8.77 11.17 15.33
CA LEU A 485 -8.52 12.49 14.72
C LEU A 485 -8.94 13.66 15.64
N GLY A 486 -9.97 13.46 16.46
CA GLY A 486 -10.31 14.38 17.54
C GLY A 486 -11.83 14.58 17.71
N PRO A 487 -12.24 15.46 18.65
CA PRO A 487 -13.65 15.72 18.96
C PRO A 487 -14.45 16.23 17.76
N GLN A 488 -13.81 17.00 16.86
CA GLN A 488 -14.44 17.54 15.65
C GLN A 488 -14.96 16.45 14.72
N TYR A 489 -14.24 15.32 14.60
CA TYR A 489 -14.62 14.21 13.72
C TYR A 489 -15.55 13.20 14.39
N LYS A 490 -15.56 13.13 15.74
CA LYS A 490 -16.43 12.21 16.50
C LYS A 490 -17.92 12.46 16.24
N LYS A 491 -18.32 13.69 15.90
CA LYS A 491 -19.72 14.02 15.55
C LYS A 491 -20.23 13.23 14.33
N TYR A 492 -19.33 12.91 13.39
CA TYR A 492 -19.69 12.18 12.16
C TYR A 492 -19.70 10.65 12.35
N LEU A 493 -19.35 10.13 13.53
CA LEU A 493 -19.26 8.70 13.84
C LEU A 493 -20.58 8.10 14.36
N TRP A 494 -21.70 8.51 13.76
CA TRP A 494 -23.05 8.03 14.12
C TRP A 494 -23.24 6.53 13.88
N TRP A 495 -22.46 5.95 12.96
CA TRP A 495 -22.56 4.56 12.53
C TRP A 495 -21.85 3.55 13.45
N LYS A 496 -21.42 3.95 14.65
CA LYS A 496 -20.83 3.04 15.66
C LYS A 496 -21.73 1.83 15.95
N LYS A 497 -23.05 2.03 16.02
CA LYS A 497 -24.02 0.93 16.27
C LYS A 497 -24.01 -0.08 15.10
N HIS A 498 -23.93 0.41 13.87
CA HIS A 498 -23.86 -0.45 12.68
C HIS A 498 -22.57 -1.27 12.65
N LEU A 499 -21.43 -0.71 13.09
CA LEU A 499 -20.19 -1.47 13.26
C LEU A 499 -20.38 -2.68 14.18
N THR A 500 -21.00 -2.48 15.35
CA THR A 500 -21.24 -3.59 16.28
C THR A 500 -22.23 -4.62 15.72
N ILE A 501 -23.24 -4.19 14.95
CA ILE A 501 -24.15 -5.11 14.25
C ILE A 501 -23.41 -5.94 13.20
N MET A 502 -22.49 -5.33 12.42
CA MET A 502 -21.66 -6.05 11.45
C MET A 502 -20.75 -7.07 12.15
N GLN A 503 -20.14 -6.72 13.30
CA GLN A 503 -19.35 -7.65 14.11
C GLN A 503 -20.18 -8.84 14.62
N ILE A 504 -21.42 -8.60 15.08
CA ILE A 504 -22.34 -9.67 15.48
C ILE A 504 -22.70 -10.56 14.29
N GLY A 505 -23.04 -9.96 13.15
CA GLY A 505 -23.34 -10.66 11.91
C GLY A 505 -22.19 -11.55 11.43
N GLN A 506 -20.95 -11.10 11.61
CA GLN A 506 -19.75 -11.89 11.29
C GLN A 506 -19.76 -13.25 12.02
N PHE A 507 -20.06 -13.27 13.32
CA PHE A 507 -20.01 -14.49 14.12
C PHE A 507 -21.15 -15.44 13.78
N VAL A 508 -22.34 -14.90 13.51
CA VAL A 508 -23.50 -15.69 13.03
C VAL A 508 -23.16 -16.37 11.70
N LEU A 509 -22.57 -15.63 10.75
CA LEU A 509 -22.17 -16.19 9.46
C LEU A 509 -21.05 -17.22 9.59
N MET A 510 -20.08 -17.01 10.48
CA MET A 510 -19.02 -17.99 10.77
C MET A 510 -19.58 -19.29 11.35
N ILE A 511 -20.51 -19.21 12.31
CA ILE A 511 -21.17 -20.39 12.88
C ILE A 511 -21.96 -21.14 11.80
N ALA A 512 -22.76 -20.43 11.00
CA ALA A 512 -23.52 -21.04 9.91
C ALA A 512 -22.63 -21.74 8.90
N TYR A 513 -21.48 -21.15 8.55
CA TYR A 513 -20.50 -21.74 7.64
C TYR A 513 -19.85 -23.00 8.23
N ALA A 514 -19.46 -22.96 9.52
CA ALA A 514 -18.87 -24.12 10.19
C ALA A 514 -19.87 -25.30 10.30
N ILE A 515 -21.14 -25.00 10.56
CA ILE A 515 -22.22 -26.00 10.53
C ILE A 515 -22.36 -26.56 9.11
N ALA A 516 -22.44 -25.72 8.07
CA ALA A 516 -22.54 -26.18 6.68
C ALA A 516 -21.37 -27.09 6.29
N PHE A 517 -20.14 -26.71 6.63
CA PHE A 517 -18.94 -27.53 6.41
C PHE A 517 -19.04 -28.91 7.09
N PHE A 518 -19.55 -28.96 8.32
CA PHE A 518 -19.77 -30.21 9.05
C PHE A 518 -20.83 -31.10 8.36
N TRP A 519 -21.96 -30.53 7.97
CA TRP A 519 -23.06 -31.25 7.32
C TRP A 519 -22.67 -31.82 5.95
N LEU A 520 -21.81 -31.12 5.22
CA LEU A 520 -21.32 -31.56 3.91
C LEU A 520 -20.20 -32.61 4.00
N ASN A 521 -19.76 -32.98 5.21
CA ASN A 521 -18.75 -34.01 5.50
C ASN A 521 -17.44 -33.85 4.71
N CYS A 522 -16.85 -32.65 4.76
CA CYS A 522 -15.74 -32.25 3.89
C CYS A 522 -14.35 -32.66 4.39
N GLY A 523 -14.27 -33.69 5.24
CA GLY A 523 -13.01 -34.31 5.68
C GLY A 523 -12.23 -33.55 6.77
N GLY A 524 -12.78 -32.46 7.33
CA GLY A 524 -12.15 -31.76 8.46
C GLY A 524 -12.29 -32.51 9.78
N LYS A 525 -11.33 -32.31 10.70
CA LYS A 525 -11.39 -32.92 12.03
C LYS A 525 -12.52 -32.31 12.86
N LEU A 526 -13.41 -33.16 13.40
CA LEU A 526 -14.55 -32.73 14.21
C LEU A 526 -14.15 -31.81 15.37
N GLU A 527 -13.05 -32.13 16.05
CA GLU A 527 -12.50 -31.35 17.17
C GLU A 527 -12.25 -29.88 16.80
N ILE A 528 -11.72 -29.65 15.59
CA ILE A 528 -11.37 -28.32 15.08
C ILE A 528 -12.63 -27.55 14.71
N ILE A 529 -13.61 -28.21 14.09
CA ILE A 529 -14.90 -27.60 13.75
C ILE A 529 -15.63 -27.18 15.03
N LEU A 530 -15.66 -28.04 16.05
CA LEU A 530 -16.26 -27.73 17.35
C LEU A 530 -15.55 -26.56 18.04
N LEU A 531 -14.22 -26.48 17.95
CA LEU A 531 -13.45 -25.36 18.48
C LEU A 531 -13.82 -24.03 17.81
N ILE A 532 -13.97 -24.01 16.48
CA ILE A 532 -14.40 -22.82 15.72
C ILE A 532 -15.81 -22.39 16.14
N ILE A 533 -16.74 -23.33 16.23
CA ILE A 533 -18.12 -23.05 16.65
C ILE A 533 -18.13 -22.52 18.08
N PHE A 534 -17.34 -23.11 18.98
CA PHE A 534 -17.24 -22.66 20.36
C PHE A 534 -16.71 -21.23 20.47
N ASP A 535 -15.58 -20.92 19.82
CA ASP A 535 -14.99 -19.57 19.84
C ASP A 535 -15.94 -18.52 19.24
N ALA A 536 -16.53 -18.81 18.08
CA ALA A 536 -17.48 -17.90 17.44
C ALA A 536 -18.73 -17.68 18.32
N SER A 537 -19.22 -18.73 18.99
CA SER A 537 -20.39 -18.66 19.88
C SER A 537 -20.10 -17.86 21.15
N LEU A 538 -18.91 -18.06 21.74
CA LEU A 538 -18.45 -17.30 22.90
C LEU A 538 -18.34 -15.81 22.57
N ASN A 539 -17.69 -15.47 21.45
CA ASN A 539 -17.58 -14.09 21.00
C ASN A 539 -18.96 -13.49 20.68
N LEU A 540 -19.85 -14.23 20.03
CA LEU A 540 -21.22 -13.80 19.77
C LEU A 540 -21.96 -13.45 21.06
N ALA A 541 -21.91 -14.31 22.08
CA ALA A 541 -22.56 -14.08 23.37
C ALA A 541 -22.03 -12.80 24.06
N LEU A 542 -20.71 -12.61 24.06
CA LEU A 542 -20.07 -11.44 24.67
C LEU A 542 -20.38 -10.15 23.90
N PHE A 543 -20.43 -10.18 22.57
CA PHE A 543 -20.83 -9.03 21.75
C PHE A 543 -22.32 -8.70 21.89
N LEU A 544 -23.20 -9.70 22.01
CA LEU A 544 -24.62 -9.49 22.30
C LEU A 544 -24.81 -8.83 23.67
N ASN A 545 -24.12 -9.32 24.71
CA ASN A 545 -24.15 -8.71 26.03
C ASN A 545 -23.64 -7.25 25.99
N PHE A 546 -22.51 -7.01 25.31
CA PHE A 546 -22.00 -5.65 25.10
C PHE A 546 -23.01 -4.75 24.38
N PHE A 547 -23.68 -5.27 23.34
CA PHE A 547 -24.66 -4.52 22.57
C PHE A 547 -25.88 -4.15 23.41
N LEU A 548 -26.44 -5.11 24.16
CA LEU A 548 -27.58 -4.89 25.05
C LEU A 548 -27.24 -3.86 26.14
N LYS A 549 -26.08 -4.00 26.80
CA LYS A 549 -25.64 -3.08 27.85
C LYS A 549 -25.38 -1.67 27.33
N THR A 550 -24.83 -1.52 26.13
CA THR A 550 -24.44 -0.21 25.58
C THR A 550 -25.59 0.52 24.89
N TYR A 551 -26.47 -0.20 24.18
CA TYR A 551 -27.49 0.39 23.31
C TYR A 551 -28.92 0.20 23.80
N SER A 552 -29.20 -0.81 24.65
CA SER A 552 -30.55 -1.03 25.20
C SER A 552 -30.78 -0.28 26.52
N SER A 553 -29.74 -0.12 27.35
CA SER A 553 -29.84 0.64 28.62
C SER A 553 -30.11 2.14 28.43
N LYS A 554 -29.86 2.70 27.24
CA LYS A 554 -30.21 4.10 26.91
C LYS A 554 -31.71 4.34 26.69
N LYS A 555 -32.56 3.31 26.76
CA LYS A 555 -34.02 3.45 26.72
C LYS A 555 -34.66 3.70 28.11
N PHE A 556 -33.88 3.75 29.20
CA PHE A 556 -34.38 3.99 30.56
C PHE A 556 -33.73 5.17 31.30
N SER A 557 -33.05 6.08 30.59
CA SER A 557 -32.75 7.39 31.18
C SER A 557 -33.03 8.52 30.19
N LYS A 558 -34.16 9.18 30.45
CA LYS A 558 -34.65 10.48 30.02
C LYS A 558 -35.88 10.50 29.12
N ASP A 559 -36.91 11.00 29.79
CA ASP A 559 -37.97 11.91 29.37
C ASP A 559 -39.26 11.29 28.85
#